data_AF-A0AAU6MVQ2-F1
#
_entry.id   AF-A0AAU6MVQ2-F1
#
_cell.length_a   1.000
_cell.length_b   1.000
_cell.length_c   1.000
_cell.angle_alpha   90.00
_cell.angle_beta   90.00
_cell.angle_gamma   90.00
#
_symmetry.space_group_name_H-M   'P 1'
#
loop_
_entity.id
_entity.type
_entity.pdbx_description
1 polymer ?
#
loop_
_entity_poly.entity_id
_entity_poly.type
_entity_poly.pdbx_seq_one_letter_code
_entity_poly.pdbx_strand_id
1 'polypeptide(L)'
;MTELQHRQNANHTASVQPTVWILSTGEFGEGSTIHRVYLDRDLARGALVAKAQELNDRFTISDARQEDDGSIHVEAGCGWIALEPHPVVTAHELDA
;
A
#
# COMPACT_ATOMS: atom_id res chain seq x y z
N MET A 1 13.02 2.74 46.12
CA MET A 1 11.66 2.60 45.54
C MET A 1 11.62 3.30 44.17
N THR A 2 12.60 3.00 43.30
CA THR A 2 12.86 3.78 42.06
C THR A 2 13.11 2.89 40.84
N GLU A 3 13.27 1.57 41.03
CA GLU A 3 13.47 0.61 39.94
C GLU A 3 12.16 0.14 39.28
N LEU A 4 11.02 0.28 39.97
CA LEU A 4 9.73 -0.16 39.42
C LEU A 4 9.11 0.82 38.40
N GLN A 5 9.56 2.08 38.38
CA GLN A 5 9.08 3.08 37.42
C GLN A 5 9.82 3.05 36.08
N HIS A 6 11.00 2.40 35.98
CA HIS A 6 11.72 2.29 34.71
C HIS A 6 11.18 1.19 33.79
N ARG A 7 10.43 0.21 34.31
CA ARG A 7 9.83 -0.86 33.49
C ARG A 7 8.50 -0.48 32.84
N GLN A 8 7.82 0.56 33.31
CA GLN A 8 6.49 0.93 32.81
C GLN A 8 6.54 1.76 31.52
N ASN A 9 7.70 2.30 31.12
CA ASN A 9 7.86 3.05 29.87
C ASN A 9 8.27 2.19 28.66
N ALA A 10 8.48 0.88 28.84
CA ALA A 10 8.85 -0.04 27.75
C ALA A 10 7.66 -0.57 26.94
N ASN A 11 6.42 -0.20 27.30
CA ASN A 11 5.20 -0.74 26.69
C ASN A 11 4.50 0.21 25.68
N HIS A 12 5.15 1.29 25.21
CA HIS A 12 4.53 2.27 24.30
C HIS A 12 5.08 2.27 22.87
N THR A 13 5.56 1.13 22.38
CA THR A 13 5.75 0.95 20.94
C THR A 13 5.21 -0.43 20.59
N ALA A 14 3.90 -0.49 20.32
CA ALA A 14 3.45 -1.43 19.30
C ALA A 14 4.32 -1.12 18.08
N SER A 15 5.26 -2.00 17.76
CA SER A 15 6.07 -1.89 16.56
C SER A 15 5.10 -1.94 15.37
N VAL A 16 4.61 -0.78 14.93
CA VAL A 16 3.92 -0.66 13.66
C VAL A 16 4.96 -1.07 12.64
N GLN A 17 4.82 -2.28 12.09
CA GLN A 17 5.69 -2.72 11.01
C GLN A 17 5.61 -1.68 9.90
N PRO A 18 6.74 -1.19 9.35
CA PRO A 18 6.69 -0.24 8.26
C PRO A 18 5.82 -0.81 7.14
N THR A 19 4.92 0.00 6.59
CA THR A 19 4.09 -0.39 5.45
C THR A 19 4.57 0.36 4.23
N VAL A 20 4.79 -0.36 3.13
CA VAL A 20 4.95 0.25 1.81
C VAL A 20 3.65 0.18 1.04
N TRP A 21 3.35 1.20 0.26
CA TRP A 21 2.19 1.27 -0.61
C TRP A 21 2.64 1.05 -2.04
N ILE A 22 2.12 0.02 -2.69
CA ILE A 22 2.50 -0.35 -4.05
C ILE A 22 1.39 0.07 -5.00
N LEU A 23 1.74 0.95 -5.94
CA LEU A 23 0.85 1.33 -7.06
C LEU A 23 1.13 0.41 -8.23
N SER A 24 0.11 -0.31 -8.68
CA SER A 24 0.20 -1.28 -9.77
C SER A 24 -0.98 -1.17 -10.73
N THR A 25 -0.80 -1.67 -11.94
CA THR A 25 -1.88 -1.87 -12.91
C THR A 25 -1.79 -3.28 -13.48
N GLY A 26 -2.90 -3.79 -14.01
CA GLY A 26 -2.88 -5.03 -14.75
C GLY A 26 -4.13 -5.23 -15.59
N GLU A 27 -4.14 -6.35 -16.30
CA GLU A 27 -5.30 -6.85 -17.03
C GLU A 27 -5.71 -8.20 -16.45
N PHE A 28 -7.01 -8.51 -16.46
CA PHE A 28 -7.50 -9.78 -15.93
C PHE A 28 -6.91 -10.96 -16.72
N GLY A 29 -6.10 -11.77 -16.03
CA GLY A 29 -5.47 -12.97 -16.60
C GLY A 29 -4.10 -12.76 -17.24
N GLU A 30 -3.57 -11.52 -17.29
CA GLU A 30 -2.28 -11.22 -17.95
C GLU A 30 -1.16 -10.78 -17.00
N GLY A 31 -1.48 -10.62 -15.71
CA GLY A 31 -0.52 -10.22 -14.68
C GLY A 31 -0.51 -8.71 -14.42
N SER A 32 0.48 -8.26 -13.64
CA SER A 32 0.57 -6.87 -13.15
C SER A 32 1.90 -6.20 -13.43
N THR A 33 1.87 -4.88 -13.50
CA THR A 33 3.04 -4.00 -13.56
C THR A 33 3.05 -3.10 -12.33
N ILE A 34 4.16 -3.08 -11.60
CA ILE A 34 4.40 -2.14 -10.49
C ILE A 34 4.94 -0.83 -11.07
N HIS A 35 4.26 0.28 -10.76
CA HIS A 35 4.66 1.62 -11.21
C HIS A 35 5.55 2.33 -10.19
N ARG A 36 5.16 2.28 -8.92
CA ARG A 36 5.92 2.92 -7.84
C ARG A 36 5.58 2.33 -6.47
N VAL A 37 6.54 2.45 -5.56
CA VAL A 37 6.43 2.08 -4.15
C VAL A 37 6.60 3.34 -3.30
N TYR A 38 5.75 3.51 -2.28
CA TYR A 38 5.74 4.68 -1.40
C TYR A 38 5.81 4.26 0.07
N LEU A 39 6.45 5.09 0.90
CA LEU A 39 6.40 4.95 2.36
C LEU A 39 5.25 5.77 3.00
N ASP A 40 4.70 6.72 2.25
CA ASP A 40 3.63 7.62 2.70
C ASP A 40 2.35 7.36 1.94
N ARG A 41 1.25 7.15 2.66
CA ARG A 41 -0.06 6.81 2.10
C ARG A 41 -0.66 7.95 1.28
N ASP A 42 -0.54 9.19 1.74
CA ASP A 42 -1.18 10.34 1.09
C ASP A 42 -0.48 10.67 -0.24
N LEU A 43 0.86 10.56 -0.28
CA LEU A 43 1.62 10.64 -1.52
C LEU A 43 1.24 9.52 -2.50
N ALA A 44 1.07 8.30 -2.00
CA ALA A 44 0.68 7.16 -2.82
C ALA A 44 -0.74 7.33 -3.40
N ARG A 45 -1.69 7.83 -2.60
CA ARG A 45 -3.05 8.16 -3.05
C ARG A 45 -3.04 9.27 -4.10
N GLY A 46 -2.22 10.31 -3.93
CA GLY A 46 -2.05 11.35 -4.94
C GLY A 46 -1.57 10.78 -6.29
N ALA A 47 -0.64 9.82 -6.25
CA ALA A 47 -0.15 9.16 -7.45
C ALA A 47 -1.18 8.23 -8.10
N LEU A 48 -2.01 7.54 -7.31
CA LEU A 48 -3.14 6.78 -7.82
C LEU A 48 -4.10 7.67 -8.61
N VAL A 49 -4.47 8.84 -8.06
CA VAL A 49 -5.34 9.82 -8.73
C VAL A 49 -4.70 10.27 -10.05
N ALA A 50 -3.43 10.64 -10.02
CA ALA A 50 -2.71 11.07 -11.22
C ALA A 50 -2.66 9.96 -12.29
N LYS A 51 -2.46 8.70 -11.88
CA LYS A 51 -2.42 7.55 -12.80
C LYS A 51 -3.80 7.23 -13.39
N ALA A 52 -4.85 7.30 -12.59
CA ALA A 52 -6.22 7.16 -13.07
C ALA A 52 -6.58 8.27 -14.08
N GLN A 53 -6.13 9.51 -13.83
CA GLN A 53 -6.31 10.62 -14.77
C GLN A 53 -5.54 10.46 -16.08
N GLU A 54 -4.31 9.93 -16.02
CA GLU A 54 -3.52 9.58 -17.21
C GLU A 54 -4.25 8.55 -18.09
N LEU A 55 -4.95 7.62 -17.46
CA LEU A 55 -5.68 6.52 -18.10
C LEU A 55 -7.19 6.76 -18.15
N ASN A 56 -7.64 8.03 -18.12
CA ASN A 56 -9.05 8.41 -17.98
C ASN A 56 -9.93 8.01 -19.19
N ASP A 57 -9.32 7.59 -20.30
CA ASP A 57 -10.01 6.93 -21.41
C ASP A 57 -10.54 5.54 -21.03
N ARG A 58 -9.95 4.92 -19.99
CA ARG A 58 -10.34 3.61 -19.46
C ARG A 58 -10.87 3.69 -18.05
N PHE A 59 -10.22 4.44 -17.15
CA PHE A 59 -10.51 4.41 -15.71
C PHE A 59 -11.10 5.73 -15.22
N THR A 60 -12.26 5.66 -14.56
CA THR A 60 -12.82 6.80 -13.84
C THR A 60 -12.65 6.58 -12.34
N ILE A 61 -12.10 7.57 -11.62
CA ILE A 61 -11.88 7.43 -10.16
C ILE A 61 -13.17 7.30 -9.34
N SER A 62 -14.32 7.61 -9.95
CA SER A 62 -15.63 7.43 -9.34
C SER A 62 -15.93 5.95 -9.05
N ASP A 63 -15.23 5.03 -9.73
CA ASP A 63 -15.35 3.59 -9.55
C ASP A 63 -14.38 3.04 -8.49
N ALA A 64 -13.63 3.91 -7.80
CA ALA A 64 -12.69 3.51 -6.77
C ALA A 64 -13.41 2.87 -5.58
N ARG A 65 -12.97 1.66 -5.22
CA ARG A 65 -13.37 0.97 -3.98
C ARG A 65 -12.21 0.98 -3.01
N GLN A 66 -12.51 1.29 -1.75
CA GLN A 66 -11.54 1.22 -0.67
C GLN A 66 -11.92 0.06 0.25
N GLU A 67 -10.97 -0.82 0.52
CA GLU A 67 -11.15 -1.96 1.42
C GLU A 67 -10.73 -1.61 2.87
N ASP A 68 -11.03 -2.52 3.80
CA ASP A 68 -10.78 -2.34 5.24
C ASP A 68 -9.29 -2.19 5.60
N ASP A 69 -8.40 -2.79 4.80
CA ASP A 69 -6.94 -2.65 4.95
C ASP A 69 -6.41 -1.31 4.42
N GLY A 70 -7.28 -0.50 3.82
CA GLY A 70 -6.96 0.80 3.25
C GLY A 70 -6.46 0.75 1.81
N SER A 71 -6.41 -0.43 1.18
CA SER A 71 -6.18 -0.58 -0.26
C SER A 71 -7.25 0.14 -1.07
N ILE A 72 -6.88 0.56 -2.27
CA ILE A 72 -7.79 1.23 -3.21
C ILE A 72 -7.69 0.55 -4.57
N HIS A 73 -8.82 0.07 -5.08
CA HIS A 73 -8.92 -0.58 -6.38
C HIS A 73 -9.84 0.22 -7.29
N VAL A 74 -9.39 0.44 -8.53
CA VAL A 74 -10.19 1.01 -9.62
C VAL A 74 -10.22 0.01 -10.74
N GLU A 75 -11.39 -0.56 -11.02
CA GLU A 75 -11.60 -1.50 -12.12
C GLU A 75 -12.25 -0.79 -13.29
N ALA A 76 -11.80 -1.07 -14.52
CA ALA A 76 -12.50 -0.62 -15.70
C ALA A 76 -12.23 -1.50 -16.92
N GLY A 77 -13.32 -1.90 -17.60
CA GLY A 77 -13.23 -2.85 -18.70
C GLY A 77 -12.54 -4.14 -18.27
N CYS A 78 -11.47 -4.51 -18.98
CA CYS A 78 -10.65 -5.69 -18.67
C CYS A 78 -9.44 -5.39 -17.77
N GLY A 79 -9.30 -4.15 -17.30
CA GLY A 79 -8.12 -3.69 -16.57
C GLY A 79 -8.43 -3.22 -15.15
N TRP A 80 -7.36 -3.02 -14.39
CA TRP A 80 -7.42 -2.50 -13.04
C TRP A 80 -6.20 -1.62 -12.71
N ILE A 81 -6.41 -0.69 -11.77
CA ILE A 81 -5.36 0.07 -11.08
C ILE A 81 -5.55 -0.20 -9.58
N ALA A 82 -4.48 -0.55 -8.88
CA ALA A 82 -4.54 -0.84 -7.46
C ALA A 82 -3.46 -0.08 -6.68
N LEU A 83 -3.82 0.33 -5.47
CA LEU A 83 -2.90 0.83 -4.47
C LEU A 83 -3.03 -0.03 -3.22
N GLU A 84 -2.03 -0.86 -2.95
CA GLU A 84 -2.10 -1.90 -1.92
C GLU A 84 -1.06 -1.68 -0.81
N PRO A 85 -1.44 -1.84 0.47
CA PRO A 85 -0.50 -1.79 1.59
C PRO A 85 0.22 -3.14 1.75
N HIS A 86 1.54 -3.10 1.84
CA HIS A 86 2.38 -4.27 2.12
C HIS A 86 3.23 -4.01 3.36
N PRO A 87 3.02 -4.76 4.46
CA PRO A 87 3.92 -4.75 5.60
C PRO A 87 5.32 -5.20 5.17
N VAL A 88 6.33 -4.42 5.56
CA VAL A 88 7.73 -4.75 5.33
C VAL A 88 8.14 -5.82 6.34
N VAL A 89 8.35 -7.03 5.83
CA VAL A 89 8.91 -8.13 6.61
C VAL A 89 10.41 -8.15 6.37
N THR A 90 11.20 -7.97 7.42
CA THR A 90 12.64 -8.25 7.37
C THR A 90 12.84 -9.73 7.66
N ALA A 91 13.24 -10.51 6.65
CA ALA A 91 13.67 -11.89 6.84
C ALA A 91 15.20 -11.95 6.73
N HIS A 92 15.84 -12.78 7.54
CA HIS A 92 17.22 -13.17 7.28
C HIS A 92 17.23 -13.98 5.98
N GLU A 93 17.88 -13.47 4.94
CA GLU A 93 18.22 -14.27 3.76
C GLU A 93 19.17 -15.38 4.21
N LEU A 94 18.74 -16.64 4.06
CA LEU A 94 19.66 -17.76 4.11
C LEU A 94 20.16 -17.93 2.68
N ASP A 95 21.44 -17.63 2.45
CA ASP A 95 22.10 -17.87 1.17
C ASP A 95 21.92 -19.34 0.75
N ALA A 96 21.65 -19.54 -0.55
CA ALA A 96 21.51 -20.85 -1.18
C ALA A 96 22.86 -21.54 -1.44
#